data_AF-A0A7C1QYE0-F1
#
_entry.id   AF-A0A7C1QYE0-F1
#
_cell.length_a   1.000
_cell.length_b   1.000
_cell.length_c   1.000
_cell.angle_alpha   90.00
_cell.angle_beta   90.00
_cell.angle_gamma   90.00
#
_symmetry.space_group_name_H-M   'P 1'
#
loop_
_entity.id
_entity.type
_entity.pdbx_description
1 polymer ?
#
loop_
_entity_poly.entity_id
_entity_poly.type
_entity_poly.pdbx_seq_one_letter_code
_entity_poly.pdbx_strand_id
1 'polypeptide(L)' 'MFFYMKGKMKLKKCKLCKIYTLKDNCPRCKKPTGDAHYKFIKTQKIID' A
#
# COMPACT_ATOMS: atom_id res chain seq x y z
N MET A 1 -0.58 -15.21 -25.45
CA MET A 1 0.17 -15.63 -24.25
C MET A 1 -0.03 -14.58 -23.16
N PHE A 2 -1.18 -14.57 -22.50
CA PHE A 2 -1.50 -13.60 -21.43
C PHE A 2 -1.03 -14.17 -20.10
N PHE A 3 0.24 -13.92 -19.76
CA PHE A 3 0.79 -14.25 -18.44
C PHE A 3 0.17 -13.33 -17.39
N TYR A 4 -0.97 -13.74 -16.83
CA TYR A 4 -1.52 -13.14 -15.62
C TYR A 4 -0.71 -13.63 -14.41
N MET A 5 0.49 -13.07 -14.21
CA MET A 5 1.26 -13.25 -12.98
C MET A 5 0.55 -12.49 -11.85
N LYS A 6 -0.38 -13.18 -11.18
CA LYS A 6 -1.13 -12.71 -10.01
C LYS A 6 -0.22 -12.61 -8.77
N GLY A 7 0.73 -11.68 -8.79
CA GLY A 7 1.47 -11.25 -7.61
C GLY A 7 0.58 -10.36 -6.75
N LYS A 8 0.39 -10.70 -5.47
CA LYS A 8 -0.35 -9.89 -4.48
C LYS A 8 0.24 -8.47 -4.45
N MET A 9 -0.41 -7.52 -5.12
CA MET A 9 -0.05 -6.10 -5.03
C MET A 9 -0.42 -5.58 -3.64
N LYS A 10 0.54 -5.64 -2.71
CA LYS A 10 0.41 -5.00 -1.40
C LYS A 10 0.60 -3.50 -1.58
N LEU A 11 -0.24 -2.71 -0.92
CA LEU A 11 -0.08 -1.27 -0.87
C LEU A 11 1.23 -0.94 -0.14
N LYS A 12 2.13 -0.24 -0.83
CA LYS A 12 3.38 0.25 -0.26
C LYS A 12 3.28 1.75 -0.03
N LYS A 13 4.01 2.24 0.96
CA LYS A 13 4.11 3.65 1.29
C LYS A 13 5.56 4.10 1.19
N CYS A 14 5.78 5.20 0.48
CA CYS A 14 7.08 5.85 0.50
C CYS A 14 7.25 6.60 1.83
N LYS A 15 8.32 6.30 2.60
CA LYS A 15 8.61 6.96 3.87
C LYS A 15 8.91 8.46 3.72
N LEU A 16 9.48 8.86 2.57
CA LEU A 16 9.87 10.25 2.31
C LEU A 16 8.72 11.08 1.75
N CYS A 17 8.13 10.63 0.65
CA CYS A 17 7.09 11.38 -0.04
C CYS A 17 5.70 11.19 0.59
N LYS A 18 5.56 10.25 1.54
CA LYS A 18 4.29 9.84 2.17
C LYS A 18 3.20 9.39 1.21
N ILE A 19 3.52 9.23 -0.08
CA ILE A 19 2.62 8.73 -1.10
C ILE A 19 2.50 7.22 -1.04
N TYR A 20 1.30 6.74 -1.38
CA TYR A 20 1.00 5.33 -1.51
C TYR A 20 1.20 4.90 -2.96
N THR A 21 1.74 3.70 -3.16
CA THR A 21 2.02 3.12 -4.47
C THR A 21 1.95 1.61 -4.38
N LEU A 22 1.60 0.96 -5.49
CA LEU A 22 1.67 -0.50 -5.62
C LEU A 22 3.02 -0.96 -6.17
N LYS A 23 3.83 -0.02 -6.68
CA LYS A 23 5.16 -0.28 -7.23
C LYS A 23 6.20 -0.34 -6.12
N ASP A 24 7.24 -1.13 -6.31
CA ASP A 24 8.40 -1.20 -5.41
C ASP A 24 9.07 0.15 -5.19
N ASN A 25 9.15 0.97 -6.24
CA ASN A 25 9.79 2.27 -6.19
C ASN A 25 8.77 3.41 -6.19
N CYS A 26 9.07 4.45 -5.40
CA CYS A 26 8.29 5.67 -5.35
C CYS A 26 8.37 6.42 -6.69
N PRO A 27 7.26 6.76 -7.36
CA PRO A 27 7.30 7.47 -8.64
C PRO A 27 7.90 8.89 -8.55
N ARG A 28 7.95 9.47 -7.34
CA ARG A 28 8.40 10.85 -7.13
C ARG A 28 9.86 10.96 -6.74
N CYS A 29 10.34 10.08 -5.85
CA CYS A 29 11.73 10.11 -5.37
C CYS A 29 12.57 8.91 -5.81
N LYS A 30 11.98 7.96 -6.55
CA LYS A 30 12.61 6.72 -7.07
C LYS A 30 13.21 5.79 -5.99
N LYS A 31 13.04 6.11 -4.70
CA LYS A 31 13.48 5.27 -3.58
C LYS A 31 12.51 4.10 -3.34
N PRO A 32 12.99 2.99 -2.75
CA PRO A 32 12.15 1.85 -2.41
C PRO A 32 11.04 2.27 -1.43
N THR A 33 9.87 1.70 -1.65
CA THR A 33 8.68 1.88 -0.82
C THR A 33 8.56 0.72 0.15
N GLY A 34 8.14 1.00 1.38
CA GLY A 34 7.95 -0.03 2.41
C GLY A 34 6.49 -0.45 2.48
N ASP A 35 6.20 -1.56 3.16
CA ASP A 35 4.82 -2.01 3.37
C ASP A 35 3.98 -0.94 4.09
N ALA A 36 2.77 -0.70 3.60
CA ALA A 36 1.82 0.16 4.28
C ALA A 36 1.07 -0.65 5.34
N HIS A 37 1.30 -0.33 6.61
CA HIS A 37 0.47 -0.84 7.70
C HIS A 37 -0.85 -0.06 7.71
N TYR A 38 -1.97 -0.74 7.50
CA TYR A 38 -3.29 -0.16 7.76
C TYR A 38 -3.59 -0.23 9.26
N LYS A 39 -4.29 0.78 9.79
CA LYS A 39 -4.90 0.69 11.12
C LYS A 39 -6.33 0.24 10.89
N PHE A 40 -6.63 -1.04 11.17
CA PHE A 40 -8.02 -1.49 11.17
C PHE A 40 -8.76 -0.74 12.27
N ILE A 41 -9.64 0.19 11.88
CA ILE A 41 -10.54 0.83 12.83
C ILE A 41 -11.65 -0.19 13.11
N LYS A 42 -11.64 -0.79 14.30
CA LYS A 42 -12.79 -1.56 14.77
C LYS A 42 -13.92 -0.56 15.01
N THR A 43 -14.86 -0.46 14.07
CA THR A 43 -16.13 0.23 14.32
C THR A 43 -16.89 -0.59 15.37
N GLN A 44 -16.76 -0.22 16.64
CA GLN A 44 -17.68 -0.69 17.68
C GLN A 44 -19.07 -0.14 17.32
N LYS A 45 -20.05 -1.05 17.34
CA LYS A 45 -21.45 -0.76 17.07
C LYS A 45 -21.88 0.44 17.90
N ILE A 46 -22.47 1.44 17.25
CA ILE A 46 -23.22 2.49 17.92
C ILE A 46 -24.35 1.76 18.65
N ILE A 47 -24.28 1.78 19.97
CA ILE A 47 -25.32 1.29 20.88
C ILE A 47 -26.48 2.30 20.76
N ASP A 48 -27.67 1.81 20.48
CA ASP A 48 -28.92 2.45 20.91
C ASP A 48 -29.40 1.70 22.17
#